data_AF-A0A939XJL9-F1
#
_entry.id   AF-A0A939XJL9-F1
#
_cell.length_a   1.000
_cell.length_b   1.000
_cell.length_c   1.000
_cell.angle_alpha   90.00
_cell.angle_beta   90.00
_cell.angle_gamma   90.00
#
_symmetry.space_group_name_H-M   'P 1'
#
loop_
_entity.id
_entity.type
_entity.pdbx_description
1 polymer ?
#
loop_
_entity_poly.entity_id
_entity_poly.type
_entity_poly.pdbx_seq_one_letter_code
_entity_poly.pdbx_strand_id
1 'polypeptide(L)'
;MNNYPYIIASLPDYVLDFEKKDCDYRSVRDSIYELLEPLDRRMVEWMEYGFDDSNLTPHFYRTCRKCKNEFIRQYFEFDHKVRTEKVAFLNKDATGEYFDEKAALLKIFENKNILERERELDMLMWNKIGDLVLFDVLDFNIILAFLAKANIIARWNKMDRFSGERLFRKFVNEVNDTYNASKNKNNI
;
A
#
# COMPACT_ATOMS: atom_id res chain seq x y z
N MET A 1 -9.16 -5.10 23.90
CA MET A 1 -8.43 -3.82 23.80
C MET A 1 -7.64 -3.93 22.52
N ASN A 2 -7.93 -3.11 21.52
CA ASN A 2 -7.28 -3.29 20.22
C ASN A 2 -5.78 -3.01 20.36
N ASN A 3 -4.95 -3.94 19.89
CA ASN A 3 -3.51 -3.87 20.01
C ASN A 3 -2.86 -2.89 19.03
N TYR A 4 -3.64 -2.17 18.21
CA TYR A 4 -3.13 -1.31 17.15
C TYR A 4 -2.13 -0.23 17.64
N PRO A 5 -2.33 0.44 18.78
CA PRO A 5 -1.34 1.38 19.29
C PRO A 5 0.04 0.74 19.52
N TYR A 6 0.07 -0.49 20.03
CA TYR A 6 1.31 -1.23 20.28
C TYR A 6 1.96 -1.68 18.97
N ILE A 7 1.17 -2.20 18.03
CA ILE A 7 1.64 -2.61 16.71
C ILE A 7 2.20 -1.40 15.94
N ILE A 8 1.53 -0.26 16.02
CA ILE A 8 1.95 0.97 15.33
C ILE A 8 3.24 1.52 15.94
N ALA A 9 3.37 1.44 17.27
CA ALA A 9 4.60 1.84 17.95
C ALA A 9 5.81 0.95 17.61
N SER A 10 5.60 -0.32 17.23
CA SER A 10 6.66 -1.24 16.81
C SER A 10 6.95 -1.21 15.29
N LEU A 11 6.19 -0.46 14.48
CA LEU A 11 6.45 -0.33 13.05
C LEU A 11 7.88 0.13 12.72
N PRO A 12 8.47 1.14 13.39
CA PRO A 12 9.85 1.54 13.12
C PRO A 12 10.85 0.39 13.28
N ASP A 13 10.66 -0.48 14.28
CA ASP A 13 11.52 -1.64 14.51
C ASP A 13 11.40 -2.65 13.35
N TYR A 14 10.19 -2.91 12.87
CA TYR A 14 9.98 -3.77 11.70
C TYR A 14 10.61 -3.20 10.43
N VAL A 15 10.63 -1.87 10.26
CA VAL A 15 11.32 -1.24 9.13
C VAL A 15 12.83 -1.41 9.26
N LEU A 16 13.41 -1.26 10.44
CA LEU A 16 14.84 -1.50 10.65
C LEU A 16 15.23 -2.96 10.38
N ASP A 17 14.34 -3.91 10.69
CA ASP A 17 14.56 -5.30 10.35
C ASP A 17 14.56 -5.54 8.83
N PHE A 18 13.72 -4.84 8.05
CA PHE A 18 13.77 -4.85 6.58
C PHE A 18 15.12 -4.41 5.97
N GLU A 19 15.92 -3.63 6.69
CA GLU A 19 17.27 -3.23 6.23
C GLU A 19 18.26 -4.41 6.28
N LYS A 20 18.03 -5.35 7.20
CA LYS A 20 18.84 -6.57 7.29
C LYS A 20 18.52 -7.43 6.08
N LYS A 21 19.57 -7.84 5.34
CA LYS A 21 19.52 -8.60 4.08
C LYS A 21 18.61 -9.84 4.08
N ASP A 22 18.18 -10.32 5.24
CA ASP A 22 17.42 -11.56 5.44
C ASP A 22 15.96 -11.34 5.88
N CYS A 23 15.50 -10.09 6.04
CA CYS A 23 14.10 -9.84 6.42
C CYS A 23 13.22 -9.62 5.18
N ASP A 24 12.44 -10.65 4.85
CA ASP A 24 11.44 -10.62 3.78
C ASP A 24 10.13 -9.99 4.30
N TYR A 25 9.34 -9.44 3.39
CA TYR A 25 8.01 -8.90 3.66
C TYR A 25 7.13 -9.86 4.48
N ARG A 26 7.25 -11.15 4.19
CA ARG A 26 6.53 -12.21 4.88
C ARG A 26 6.81 -12.22 6.37
N SER A 27 8.07 -12.07 6.79
CA SER A 27 8.45 -12.11 8.21
C SER A 27 7.82 -10.97 9.00
N VAL A 28 7.80 -9.76 8.43
CA VAL A 28 7.16 -8.59 9.05
C VAL A 28 5.64 -8.76 9.08
N ARG A 29 5.06 -9.21 7.96
CA ARG A 29 3.62 -9.50 7.85
C ARG A 29 3.18 -10.56 8.86
N ASP A 30 3.94 -11.64 9.03
CA ASP A 30 3.66 -12.71 9.99
C ASP A 30 3.73 -12.19 11.44
N SER A 31 4.76 -11.40 11.76
CA SER A 31 4.89 -10.77 13.09
C SER A 31 3.70 -9.86 13.43
N ILE A 32 3.24 -9.07 12.47
CA ILE A 32 2.04 -8.24 12.64
C ILE A 32 0.80 -9.14 12.76
N TYR A 33 0.66 -10.15 11.92
CA TYR A 33 -0.48 -11.06 11.87
C TYR A 33 -0.72 -11.79 13.20
N GLU A 34 0.34 -12.20 13.89
CA GLU A 34 0.26 -12.83 15.21
C GLU A 34 -0.41 -11.93 16.27
N LEU A 35 -0.21 -10.61 16.16
CA LEU A 35 -0.73 -9.61 17.10
C LEU A 35 -2.18 -9.17 16.80
N LEU A 36 -2.71 -9.53 15.63
CA LEU A 36 -4.05 -9.14 15.16
C LEU A 36 -5.17 -10.07 15.68
N GLU A 37 -6.37 -9.51 15.80
CA GLU A 37 -7.58 -10.25 16.09
C GLU A 37 -8.08 -11.04 14.86
N PRO A 38 -8.90 -12.10 15.03
CA PRO A 38 -9.35 -12.94 13.91
C PRO A 38 -10.07 -12.19 12.77
N LEU A 39 -10.78 -11.11 13.08
CA LEU A 39 -11.46 -10.29 12.07
C LEU A 39 -10.45 -9.50 11.22
N ASP A 40 -9.43 -8.94 11.85
CA ASP A 40 -8.39 -8.15 11.19
C ASP A 40 -7.44 -9.03 10.37
N ARG A 41 -7.14 -10.23 10.87
CA ARG A 41 -6.39 -11.25 10.12
C ARG A 41 -7.04 -11.57 8.78
N ARG A 42 -8.36 -11.72 8.75
CA ARG A 42 -9.11 -11.92 7.50
C ARG A 42 -8.99 -10.74 6.55
N MET A 43 -8.89 -9.51 7.08
CA MET A 43 -8.69 -8.32 6.25
C MET A 43 -7.28 -8.29 5.64
N VAL A 44 -6.26 -8.68 6.41
CA VAL A 44 -4.89 -8.85 5.89
C VAL A 44 -4.85 -9.95 4.83
N GLU A 45 -5.47 -11.10 5.07
CA GLU A 45 -5.57 -12.19 4.07
C GLU A 45 -6.25 -11.71 2.79
N TRP A 46 -7.30 -10.91 2.90
CA TRP A 46 -8.01 -10.36 1.75
C TRP A 46 -7.15 -9.39 0.95
N MET A 47 -6.36 -8.59 1.65
CA MET A 47 -5.41 -7.66 1.05
C MET A 47 -4.27 -8.41 0.32
N GLU A 48 -3.70 -9.42 0.97
CA GLU A 48 -2.69 -10.31 0.39
C GLU A 48 -3.22 -11.03 -0.86
N TYR A 49 -4.45 -11.51 -0.81
CA TYR A 49 -5.11 -12.15 -1.95
C TYR A 49 -5.17 -11.19 -3.15
N GLY A 50 -5.45 -9.91 -2.90
CA GLY A 50 -5.50 -8.87 -3.93
C GLY A 50 -4.14 -8.34 -4.42
N PHE A 51 -3.03 -8.63 -3.73
CA PHE A 51 -1.69 -8.27 -4.23
C PHE A 51 -1.20 -9.21 -5.33
N ASP A 52 -1.81 -10.38 -5.46
CA ASP A 52 -1.57 -11.27 -6.58
C ASP A 52 -2.45 -10.89 -7.77
N ASP A 53 -1.82 -10.42 -8.85
CA ASP A 53 -2.48 -10.01 -10.08
C ASP A 53 -3.41 -11.09 -10.67
N SER A 54 -3.12 -12.38 -10.42
CA SER A 54 -3.95 -13.49 -10.92
C SER A 54 -5.34 -13.57 -10.25
N ASN A 55 -5.49 -12.96 -9.08
CA ASN A 55 -6.74 -12.97 -8.31
C ASN A 55 -7.65 -11.77 -8.62
N LEU A 56 -7.16 -10.80 -9.39
CA LEU A 56 -7.82 -9.53 -9.66
C LEU A 56 -8.93 -9.64 -10.71
N THR A 57 -10.04 -10.26 -10.32
CA THR A 57 -11.22 -10.45 -11.17
C THR A 57 -12.29 -9.38 -10.94
N PRO A 58 -13.23 -9.16 -11.89
CA PRO A 58 -14.39 -8.31 -11.65
C PRO A 58 -15.25 -8.73 -10.45
N HIS A 59 -15.21 -10.02 -10.06
CA HIS A 59 -15.85 -10.48 -8.84
C HIS A 59 -15.12 -9.97 -7.58
N PHE A 60 -13.79 -10.09 -7.56
CA PHE A 60 -12.95 -9.58 -6.48
C PHE A 60 -13.18 -8.09 -6.20
N TYR A 61 -13.16 -7.23 -7.23
CA TYR A 61 -13.40 -5.80 -7.03
C TYR A 61 -14.83 -5.51 -6.53
N ARG A 62 -15.84 -6.26 -6.99
CA ARG A 62 -17.22 -6.15 -6.47
C ARG A 62 -17.32 -6.56 -5.01
N THR A 63 -16.54 -7.55 -4.56
CA THR A 63 -16.48 -7.93 -3.15
C THR A 63 -15.77 -6.88 -2.30
N CYS A 64 -14.65 -6.32 -2.77
CA CYS A 64 -13.94 -5.24 -2.06
C CYS A 64 -14.80 -3.99 -1.88
N ARG A 65 -15.63 -3.64 -2.87
CA ARG A 65 -16.60 -2.53 -2.75
C ARG A 65 -17.61 -2.71 -1.61
N LYS A 66 -17.90 -3.95 -1.22
CA LYS A 66 -18.80 -4.30 -0.11
C LYS A 66 -18.06 -4.54 1.20
N CYS A 67 -16.74 -4.43 1.21
CA CYS A 67 -15.95 -4.58 2.43
C CYS A 67 -16.31 -3.48 3.43
N LYS A 68 -16.41 -3.86 4.71
CA LYS A 68 -16.67 -2.92 5.80
C LYS A 68 -15.50 -1.96 6.01
N ASN A 69 -14.28 -2.47 5.91
CA ASN A 69 -13.08 -1.66 6.07
C ASN A 69 -12.94 -0.68 4.89
N GLU A 70 -12.77 0.59 5.24
CA GLU A 70 -12.71 1.69 4.29
C GLU A 70 -11.43 1.68 3.47
N PHE A 71 -10.28 1.44 4.12
CA PHE A 71 -8.99 1.37 3.44
C PHE A 71 -9.01 0.33 2.31
N ILE A 72 -9.42 -0.91 2.58
CA ILE A 72 -9.51 -1.98 1.57
C ILE A 72 -10.41 -1.56 0.41
N ARG A 73 -11.57 -0.97 0.72
CA ARG A 73 -12.54 -0.54 -0.29
C ARG A 73 -11.93 0.51 -1.20
N GLN A 74 -11.36 1.57 -0.63
CA GLN A 74 -10.80 2.68 -1.40
C GLN A 74 -9.52 2.30 -2.14
N TYR A 75 -8.65 1.49 -1.53
CA TYR A 75 -7.41 0.99 -2.14
C TYR A 75 -7.70 0.19 -3.41
N PHE A 76 -8.57 -0.83 -3.32
CA PHE A 76 -8.89 -1.66 -4.48
C PHE A 76 -9.81 -0.97 -5.48
N GLU A 77 -10.58 0.04 -5.06
CA GLU A 77 -11.28 0.90 -6.00
C GLU A 77 -10.30 1.72 -6.85
N PHE A 78 -9.27 2.28 -6.22
CA PHE A 78 -8.23 3.03 -6.92
C PHE A 78 -7.39 2.12 -7.84
N ASP A 79 -6.95 0.96 -7.35
CA ASP A 79 -6.24 -0.03 -8.17
C ASP A 79 -7.06 -0.44 -9.41
N HIS A 80 -8.36 -0.69 -9.23
CA HIS A 80 -9.26 -0.99 -10.35
C HIS A 80 -9.33 0.15 -11.38
N LYS A 81 -9.41 1.42 -10.92
CA LYS A 81 -9.44 2.60 -11.79
C LYS A 81 -8.14 2.73 -12.58
N VAL A 82 -6.99 2.59 -11.92
CA VAL A 82 -5.66 2.63 -12.57
C VAL A 82 -5.55 1.55 -13.65
N ARG A 83 -5.97 0.32 -13.35
CA ARG A 83 -5.92 -0.81 -14.31
C ARG A 83 -6.88 -0.65 -15.47
N THR A 84 -8.10 -0.18 -15.20
CA THR A 84 -9.10 0.11 -16.23
C THR A 84 -8.57 1.19 -17.18
N GLU A 85 -7.98 2.26 -16.65
CA GLU A 85 -7.39 3.31 -17.46
C GLU A 85 -6.17 2.82 -18.25
N LYS A 86 -5.34 1.93 -17.68
CA LYS A 86 -4.24 1.29 -18.40
C LYS A 86 -4.74 0.55 -19.64
N VAL A 87 -5.82 -0.21 -19.51
CA VAL A 87 -6.46 -0.92 -20.64
C VAL A 87 -7.05 0.07 -21.65
N ALA A 88 -7.77 1.09 -21.19
CA ALA A 88 -8.36 2.11 -22.06
C ALA A 88 -7.28 2.84 -22.88
N PHE A 89 -6.18 3.22 -22.25
CA PHE A 89 -5.03 3.84 -22.91
C PHE A 89 -4.43 2.93 -23.99
N LEU A 90 -4.25 1.63 -23.70
CA LEU A 90 -3.73 0.66 -24.67
C LEU A 90 -4.67 0.45 -25.86
N ASN A 91 -5.98 0.44 -25.61
CA ASN A 91 -7.00 0.30 -26.65
C ASN A 91 -7.29 1.61 -27.40
N LYS A 92 -6.76 2.75 -26.94
CA LYS A 92 -7.10 4.10 -27.40
C LYS A 92 -8.57 4.45 -27.23
N ASP A 93 -9.21 3.86 -26.22
CA ASP A 93 -10.59 4.13 -25.85
C ASP A 93 -10.64 5.28 -24.84
N ALA A 94 -11.51 6.26 -25.08
CA ALA A 94 -11.68 7.42 -24.19
C ALA A 94 -12.72 7.18 -23.07
N THR A 95 -13.08 5.92 -22.78
CA THR A 95 -14.21 5.54 -21.91
C THR A 95 -13.87 5.46 -20.42
N GLY A 96 -12.66 5.90 -20.02
CA GLY A 96 -12.21 5.82 -18.64
C GLY A 96 -12.99 6.72 -17.69
N GLU A 97 -13.27 6.21 -16.49
CA GLU A 97 -13.92 6.95 -15.40
C GLU A 97 -13.07 8.17 -14.98
N TYR A 98 -13.72 9.22 -14.47
CA TYR A 98 -13.03 10.38 -13.89
C TYR A 98 -12.56 10.08 -12.47
N PHE A 99 -11.33 10.45 -12.15
CA PHE A 99 -10.77 10.47 -10.80
C PHE A 99 -9.59 11.45 -10.75
N ASP A 100 -9.26 11.96 -9.57
CA ASP A 100 -8.38 13.12 -9.40
C ASP A 100 -6.97 12.88 -9.96
N GLU A 101 -6.46 11.66 -9.80
CA GLU A 101 -5.12 11.28 -10.22
C GLU A 101 -5.01 10.92 -11.72
N LYS A 102 -6.12 10.94 -12.47
CA LYS A 102 -6.15 10.50 -13.87
C LYS A 102 -5.17 11.26 -14.76
N ALA A 103 -5.09 12.58 -14.60
CA ALA A 103 -4.18 13.41 -15.39
C ALA A 103 -2.70 13.07 -15.14
N ALA A 104 -2.34 12.74 -13.89
CA ALA A 104 -1.00 12.27 -13.56
C ALA A 104 -0.75 10.89 -14.17
N LEU A 105 -1.74 9.98 -14.08
CA LEU A 105 -1.67 8.64 -14.63
C LEU A 105 -1.43 8.61 -16.15
N LEU A 106 -2.13 9.46 -16.91
CA LEU A 106 -1.96 9.55 -18.36
C LEU A 106 -0.54 9.97 -18.75
N LYS A 107 0.06 10.92 -18.02
CA LYS A 107 1.46 11.32 -18.24
C LYS A 107 2.43 10.16 -17.98
N ILE A 108 2.16 9.33 -16.97
CA ILE A 108 2.97 8.14 -16.68
C ILE A 108 2.91 7.15 -17.85
N PHE A 109 1.73 6.95 -18.45
CA PHE A 109 1.57 6.04 -19.58
C PHE A 109 2.27 6.49 -20.87
N GLU A 110 2.53 7.79 -21.02
CA GLU A 110 3.31 8.33 -22.14
C GLU A 110 4.82 8.00 -22.03
N ASN A 111 5.34 7.70 -20.83
CA ASN A 111 6.74 7.36 -20.64
C ASN A 111 7.08 6.05 -21.37
N LYS A 112 8.05 6.09 -22.29
CA LYS A 112 8.48 4.93 -23.10
C LYS A 112 9.27 3.90 -22.29
N ASN A 113 9.90 4.30 -21.20
CA ASN A 113 10.66 3.39 -20.34
C ASN A 113 9.70 2.61 -19.43
N ILE A 114 9.59 1.30 -19.68
CA ILE A 114 8.69 0.40 -18.96
C ILE A 114 9.00 0.38 -17.46
N LEU A 115 10.28 0.35 -17.08
CA LEU A 115 10.68 0.31 -15.67
C LEU A 115 10.33 1.61 -14.95
N GLU A 116 10.57 2.75 -15.58
CA GLU A 116 10.22 4.05 -15.00
C GLU A 116 8.70 4.21 -14.88
N ARG A 117 7.96 3.77 -15.90
CA ARG A 117 6.50 3.77 -15.88
C ARG A 117 5.96 2.96 -14.71
N GLU A 118 6.39 1.72 -14.53
CA GLU A 118 5.94 0.88 -13.41
C GLU A 118 6.33 1.49 -12.05
N ARG A 119 7.53 2.10 -11.96
CA ARG A 119 7.94 2.83 -10.75
C ARG A 119 7.04 4.02 -10.45
N GLU A 120 6.68 4.80 -11.47
CA GLU A 120 5.80 5.96 -11.30
C GLU A 120 4.37 5.54 -10.95
N LEU A 121 3.87 4.42 -11.51
CA LEU A 121 2.60 3.83 -11.09
C LEU A 121 2.62 3.43 -9.61
N ASP A 122 3.71 2.83 -9.16
CA ASP A 122 3.86 2.46 -7.75
C ASP A 122 3.97 3.66 -6.83
N MET A 123 4.62 4.73 -7.28
CA MET A 123 4.63 5.99 -6.54
C MET A 123 3.25 6.63 -6.48
N LEU A 124 2.44 6.48 -7.54
CA LEU A 124 1.05 6.92 -7.53
C LEU A 124 0.22 6.13 -6.49
N MET A 125 0.37 4.80 -6.49
CA MET A 125 -0.25 3.93 -5.48
C MET A 125 0.25 4.27 -4.06
N TRP A 126 1.55 4.51 -3.90
CA TRP A 126 2.17 4.89 -2.62
C TRP A 126 1.57 6.16 -2.04
N ASN A 127 1.44 7.19 -2.88
CA ASN A 127 0.87 8.46 -2.46
C ASN A 127 -0.60 8.28 -2.09
N LYS A 128 -1.35 7.52 -2.91
CA LYS A 128 -2.75 7.21 -2.59
C LYS A 128 -2.90 6.52 -1.24
N ILE A 129 -2.06 5.51 -0.96
CA ILE A 129 -2.05 4.83 0.35
C ILE A 129 -1.88 5.85 1.49
N GLY A 130 -1.00 6.84 1.33
CA GLY A 130 -0.82 7.91 2.31
C GLY A 130 -2.08 8.76 2.50
N ASP A 131 -2.72 9.17 1.40
CA ASP A 131 -3.95 9.96 1.44
C ASP A 131 -5.10 9.22 2.14
N LEU A 132 -5.20 7.90 1.93
CA LEU A 132 -6.24 7.06 2.55
C LEU A 132 -6.16 7.02 4.08
N VAL A 133 -4.96 7.21 4.65
CA VAL A 133 -4.73 7.16 6.11
C VAL A 133 -4.37 8.52 6.71
N LEU A 134 -4.52 9.59 5.94
CA LEU A 134 -4.08 10.94 6.34
C LEU A 134 -4.69 11.40 7.67
N PHE A 135 -5.94 11.01 7.93
CA PHE A 135 -6.70 11.38 9.12
C PHE A 135 -6.79 10.26 10.17
N ASP A 136 -6.26 9.08 9.88
CA ASP A 136 -6.31 7.94 10.79
C ASP A 136 -5.33 8.12 11.96
N VAL A 137 -5.76 7.77 13.17
CA VAL A 137 -4.93 7.86 14.38
C VAL A 137 -4.97 6.53 15.12
N LEU A 138 -3.82 5.85 15.16
CA LEU A 138 -3.65 4.55 15.81
C LEU A 138 -4.70 3.50 15.39
N ASP A 139 -5.13 3.57 14.14
CA ASP A 139 -6.18 2.72 13.56
C ASP A 139 -5.59 1.56 12.76
N PHE A 140 -6.38 0.50 12.59
CA PHE A 140 -6.01 -0.65 11.77
C PHE A 140 -5.68 -0.28 10.32
N ASN A 141 -6.30 0.77 9.77
CA ASN A 141 -5.98 1.27 8.44
C ASN A 141 -4.49 1.67 8.29
N ILE A 142 -3.85 2.17 9.35
CA ILE A 142 -2.41 2.49 9.34
C ILE A 142 -1.58 1.21 9.17
N ILE A 143 -2.01 0.11 9.81
CA ILE A 143 -1.36 -1.20 9.68
C ILE A 143 -1.52 -1.73 8.24
N LEU A 144 -2.72 -1.61 7.65
CA LEU A 144 -2.94 -1.99 6.26
C LEU A 144 -2.10 -1.14 5.29
N ALA A 145 -2.05 0.18 5.49
CA ALA A 145 -1.21 1.08 4.70
C ALA A 145 0.28 0.73 4.79
N PHE A 146 0.76 0.39 5.98
CA PHE A 146 2.11 -0.10 6.20
C PHE A 146 2.38 -1.37 5.38
N LEU A 147 1.49 -2.37 5.46
CA LEU A 147 1.63 -3.62 4.70
C LEU A 147 1.60 -3.39 3.19
N ALA A 148 0.74 -2.48 2.69
CA ALA A 148 0.70 -2.11 1.27
C ALA A 148 2.04 -1.54 0.78
N LYS A 149 2.61 -0.60 1.54
CA LYS A 149 3.89 0.03 1.23
C LYS A 149 5.06 -0.97 1.31
N ALA A 150 5.04 -1.81 2.33
CA ALA A 150 6.03 -2.88 2.50
C ALA A 150 5.98 -3.89 1.33
N ASN A 151 4.79 -4.22 0.82
CA ASN A 151 4.63 -5.08 -0.35
C ASN A 151 5.23 -4.46 -1.62
N ILE A 152 5.00 -3.15 -1.86
CA ILE A 152 5.61 -2.42 -2.99
C ILE A 152 7.15 -2.49 -2.90
N ILE A 153 7.73 -2.23 -1.74
CA ILE A 153 9.18 -2.31 -1.52
C ILE A 153 9.70 -3.72 -1.82
N ALA A 154 9.02 -4.76 -1.31
CA ALA A 154 9.43 -6.14 -1.50
C ALA A 154 9.45 -6.53 -2.99
N ARG A 155 8.45 -6.07 -3.76
CA ARG A 155 8.43 -6.27 -5.22
C ARG A 155 9.62 -5.63 -5.91
N TRP A 156 9.99 -4.39 -5.53
CA TRP A 156 11.15 -3.71 -6.08
C TRP A 156 12.48 -4.31 -5.63
N ASN A 157 12.61 -4.72 -4.37
CA ASN A 157 13.82 -5.40 -3.88
C ASN A 157 14.13 -6.68 -4.66
N LYS A 158 13.09 -7.42 -5.10
CA LYS A 158 13.25 -8.60 -5.95
C LYS A 158 13.68 -8.27 -7.39
N MET A 159 13.33 -7.09 -7.90
CA MET A 159 13.54 -6.70 -9.29
C MET A 159 14.79 -5.83 -9.51
N ASP A 160 14.97 -4.79 -8.69
CA ASP A 160 16.12 -3.88 -8.67
C ASP A 160 16.39 -3.40 -7.23
N ARG A 161 17.51 -3.86 -6.67
CA ARG A 161 17.93 -3.52 -5.30
C ARG A 161 18.11 -2.02 -5.10
N PHE A 162 18.56 -1.27 -6.11
CA PHE A 162 18.81 0.17 -5.96
C PHE A 162 17.51 0.98 -5.83
N SER A 163 16.51 0.65 -6.65
CA SER A 163 15.19 1.28 -6.56
C SER A 163 14.45 0.85 -5.29
N GLY A 164 14.56 -0.42 -4.89
CA GLY A 164 14.05 -0.91 -3.62
C GLY A 164 14.64 -0.17 -2.41
N GLU A 165 15.96 0.05 -2.38
CA GLU A 165 16.62 0.80 -1.30
C GLU A 165 16.15 2.26 -1.22
N ARG A 166 15.90 2.92 -2.36
CA ARG A 166 15.35 4.28 -2.36
C ARG A 166 13.94 4.35 -1.79
N LEU A 167 13.06 3.43 -2.19
CA LEU A 167 11.70 3.33 -1.65
C LEU A 167 11.74 3.02 -0.15
N PHE A 168 12.64 2.14 0.27
CA PHE A 168 12.87 1.81 1.67
C PHE A 168 13.27 3.04 2.50
N ARG A 169 14.23 3.86 2.03
CA ARG A 169 14.60 5.10 2.73
C ARG A 169 13.43 6.07 2.87
N LYS A 170 12.57 6.18 1.85
CA LYS A 170 11.34 6.99 1.94
C LYS A 170 10.39 6.43 3.00
N PHE A 171 10.22 5.12 3.04
CA PHE A 171 9.37 4.43 4.00
C PHE A 171 9.82 4.62 5.45
N VAL A 172 11.13 4.48 5.71
CA VAL A 172 11.73 4.76 7.03
C VAL A 172 11.36 6.16 7.50
N ASN A 173 11.51 7.17 6.63
CA ASN A 173 11.19 8.55 6.98
C ASN A 173 9.70 8.72 7.29
N GLU A 174 8.80 8.19 6.46
CA GLU A 174 7.35 8.30 6.69
C GLU A 174 6.89 7.60 7.98
N VAL A 175 7.44 6.42 8.29
CA VAL A 175 7.13 5.68 9.53
C VAL A 175 7.65 6.43 10.75
N ASN A 176 8.86 6.99 10.69
CA ASN A 176 9.42 7.82 11.75
C ASN A 176 8.63 9.10 11.97
N ASP A 177 8.18 9.76 10.90
CA ASP A 177 7.34 10.97 10.98
C ASP A 177 5.99 10.65 11.64
N THR A 178 5.36 9.54 11.23
CA THR A 178 4.09 9.05 11.82
C THR A 178 4.26 8.73 13.30
N TYR A 179 5.35 8.05 13.67
CA TYR A 179 5.69 7.75 15.06
C TYR A 179 5.89 9.03 15.89
N ASN A 180 6.69 9.98 15.40
CA ASN A 180 6.94 11.24 16.10
C ASN A 180 5.68 12.09 16.24
N ALA A 181 4.81 12.12 15.23
CA ALA A 181 3.51 12.79 15.28
C ALA A 181 2.59 12.17 16.34
N SER A 182 2.59 10.84 16.48
CA SER A 182 1.82 10.13 17.51
C SER A 182 2.33 10.44 18.94
N LYS A 183 3.64 10.57 19.12
CA LYS A 183 4.27 10.89 20.41
C LYS A 183 3.97 12.31 20.88
N ASN A 184 3.97 13.28 19.97
CA ASN A 184 3.72 14.68 20.32
C ASN A 184 2.25 14.97 20.68
N LYS A 185 1.28 14.21 20.13
CA LYS A 185 -0.14 14.33 20.49
C LYS A 185 -0.49 13.73 21.87
N ASN A 186 0.34 12.82 22.40
CA ASN A 186 0.15 12.23 23.73
C ASN A 186 0.77 13.05 24.88
N ASN A 187 1.42 14.18 24.58
CA ASN A 187 2.07 15.08 25.55
C ASN A 187 1.34 16.43 25.69
N ILE A 188 0.08 16.52 25.23
CA ILE A 188 -0.84 17.66 25.40
C ILE A 188 -2.11 17.13 26.05
#